data_AF-S9R2B3-F1
#
_entry.id   AF-S9R2B3-F1
#
_cell.length_a   1.000
_cell.length_b   1.000
_cell.length_c   1.000
_cell.angle_alpha   90.00
_cell.angle_beta   90.00
_cell.angle_gamma   90.00
#
_symmetry.space_group_name_H-M   'P 1'
#
loop_
_entity.id
_entity.type
_entity.pdbx_description
1 polymer ?
#
loop_
_entity_poly.entity_id
_entity_poly.type
_entity_poly.pdbx_seq_one_letter_code
_entity_poly.pdbx_strand_id
1 'polypeptide(L)'
;MTTSAERMRAWTGPAILGFGFRPFFLAAGLWAALAMALRWPGIRHIFSRFARPCTPKTNGKTQRFIQTFLREWAYGLAHPTSAARNADRPGRLDGFNRARPHSAFKGLPRSMLRTR
;
A
#
# COMPACT_ATOMS: atom_id res chain seq x y z
N MET A 1 42.09 0.00 -28.43
CA MET A 1 40.77 0.16 -27.80
C MET A 1 40.83 -0.53 -26.45
N THR A 2 40.57 0.17 -25.34
CA THR A 2 40.66 -0.42 -23.99
C THR A 2 39.49 -1.36 -23.73
N THR A 3 39.78 -2.56 -23.24
CA THR A 3 38.79 -3.59 -22.93
C THR A 3 38.04 -3.28 -21.63
N SER A 4 36.82 -3.83 -21.49
CA SER A 4 36.06 -3.71 -20.24
C SER A 4 36.84 -4.27 -19.03
N ALA A 5 37.61 -5.34 -19.24
CA ALA A 5 38.42 -5.97 -18.20
C ALA A 5 39.61 -5.11 -17.72
N GLU A 6 40.17 -4.24 -18.57
CA GLU A 6 41.15 -3.23 -18.12
C GLU A 6 40.47 -2.13 -17.30
N ARG A 7 39.31 -1.65 -17.77
CA ARG A 7 38.51 -0.64 -17.06
C ARG A 7 38.09 -1.08 -15.65
N MET A 8 37.83 -2.37 -15.46
CA MET A 8 37.54 -2.95 -14.13
C MET A 8 38.77 -3.06 -13.23
N ARG A 9 39.97 -3.32 -13.78
CA ARG A 9 41.22 -3.40 -13.01
C ARG A 9 41.77 -2.03 -12.60
N ALA A 10 41.48 -0.98 -13.36
CA ALA A 10 41.92 0.39 -13.09
C ALA A 10 41.03 1.16 -12.08
N TRP A 11 40.04 0.52 -11.46
CA TRP A 11 39.05 1.21 -10.62
C TRP A 11 39.47 1.32 -9.14
N THR A 12 40.31 2.30 -8.84
CA THR A 12 40.81 2.57 -7.47
C THR A 12 39.86 3.42 -6.62
N GLY A 13 38.55 3.08 -6.63
CA GLY A 13 37.52 3.79 -5.86
C GLY A 13 37.39 3.31 -4.40
N PRO A 14 36.89 4.14 -3.47
CA PRO A 14 36.62 3.70 -2.10
C PRO A 14 35.57 2.58 -2.08
N ALA A 15 35.96 1.41 -1.57
CA ALA A 15 35.23 0.14 -1.71
C ALA A 15 33.83 0.09 -1.07
N ILE A 16 33.42 1.15 -0.35
CA ILE A 16 32.09 1.33 0.28
C ILE A 16 30.95 1.18 -0.74
N LEU A 17 31.19 1.54 -2.00
CA LEU A 17 30.24 1.36 -3.13
C LEU A 17 30.62 0.22 -4.08
N GLY A 18 31.72 -0.50 -3.81
CA GLY A 18 32.36 -1.39 -4.78
C GLY A 18 31.74 -2.78 -4.90
N PHE A 19 31.52 -3.47 -3.77
CA PHE A 19 31.07 -4.87 -3.78
C PHE A 19 30.17 -5.22 -2.59
N GLY A 20 28.93 -5.64 -2.88
CA GLY A 20 28.15 -6.53 -1.99
C GLY A 20 27.60 -5.98 -0.67
N PHE A 21 27.86 -4.73 -0.26
CA PHE A 21 27.32 -4.18 1.00
C PHE A 21 25.79 -3.96 0.91
N ARG A 22 25.03 -4.99 1.30
CA ARG A 22 23.57 -5.10 1.08
C ARG A 22 22.81 -3.89 1.66
N PRO A 23 22.16 -3.04 0.84
CA PRO A 23 21.40 -1.87 1.35
C PRO A 23 20.19 -2.27 2.22
N PHE A 24 19.79 -3.54 2.20
CA PHE A 24 18.83 -4.14 3.12
C PHE A 24 19.14 -3.91 4.61
N PHE A 25 20.41 -3.79 5.02
CA PHE A 25 20.74 -3.59 6.44
C PHE A 25 20.36 -2.20 6.96
N LEU A 26 20.48 -1.15 6.14
CA LEU A 26 19.97 0.19 6.48
C LEU A 26 18.43 0.20 6.52
N ALA A 27 17.79 -0.50 5.58
CA ALA A 27 16.34 -0.64 5.55
C ALA A 27 15.79 -1.41 6.78
N ALA A 28 16.55 -2.35 7.34
CA ALA A 28 16.16 -3.11 8.53
C ALA A 28 16.01 -2.23 9.78
N GLY A 29 16.89 -1.24 9.97
CA GLY A 29 16.78 -0.28 11.08
C GLY A 29 15.53 0.60 10.97
N LEU A 30 15.26 1.13 9.77
CA LEU A 30 14.05 1.90 9.47
C LEU A 30 12.77 1.06 9.67
N TRP A 31 12.80 -0.20 9.26
CA TRP A 31 11.69 -1.14 9.43
C TRP A 31 11.44 -1.49 10.91
N ALA A 32 12.49 -1.67 11.71
CA ALA A 32 12.39 -1.89 13.15
C ALA A 32 11.81 -0.66 13.87
N ALA A 33 12.26 0.55 13.52
CA ALA A 33 11.72 1.79 14.06
C ALA A 33 10.22 1.95 13.73
N LEU A 34 9.82 1.69 12.48
CA LEU A 34 8.41 1.68 12.06
C LEU A 34 7.58 0.65 12.84
N ALA A 35 8.09 -0.57 13.02
CA ALA A 35 7.41 -1.62 13.77
C ALA A 35 7.27 -1.30 15.27
N MET A 36 8.26 -0.62 15.88
CA MET A 36 8.17 -0.13 17.25
C MET A 36 7.17 1.02 17.38
N ALA A 37 7.24 2.03 16.51
CA ALA A 37 6.31 3.16 16.50
C ALA A 37 4.84 2.73 16.33
N LEU A 38 4.60 1.68 15.55
CA LEU A 38 3.26 1.12 15.33
C LEU A 38 2.81 0.17 16.46
N ARG A 39 3.74 -0.41 17.24
CA ARG A 39 3.45 -1.19 18.46
C ARG A 39 3.16 -0.29 19.67
N TRP A 40 3.76 0.90 19.74
CA TRP A 40 3.59 1.88 20.82
C TRP A 40 2.13 2.23 21.16
N PRO A 41 1.25 2.59 20.19
CA PRO A 41 -0.18 2.86 20.46
C PRO A 41 -1.03 1.60 20.73
N GLY A 42 -0.43 0.47 21.10
CA GLY A 42 -1.14 -0.79 21.36
C GLY A 42 -1.73 -1.47 20.12
N ILE A 43 -1.47 -0.95 18.91
CA ILE A 43 -1.98 -1.52 17.65
C ILE A 43 -1.25 -2.85 17.37
N ARG A 44 -1.82 -3.94 17.88
CA ARG A 44 -1.31 -5.30 17.65
C ARG A 44 -1.29 -5.59 16.15
N HIS A 45 -0.10 -5.69 15.56
CA HIS A 45 0.02 -5.95 14.12
C HIS A 45 -0.41 -7.39 13.80
N ILE A 46 -1.68 -7.54 13.38
CA ILE A 46 -2.39 -8.82 13.25
C ILE A 46 -1.79 -9.73 12.16
N PHE A 47 -1.02 -9.17 11.22
CA PHE A 47 -0.37 -9.84 10.08
C PHE A 47 0.09 -11.27 10.38
N SER A 48 1.00 -11.48 11.34
CA SER A 48 1.60 -12.81 11.60
C SER A 48 0.59 -13.89 12.07
N ARG A 49 -0.54 -13.50 12.69
CA ARG A 49 -1.50 -14.46 13.28
C ARG A 49 -2.72 -14.77 12.40
N PHE A 50 -3.12 -13.88 11.49
CA PHE A 50 -4.32 -14.07 10.65
C PHE A 50 -4.08 -13.95 9.14
N ALA A 51 -2.96 -13.39 8.69
CA ALA A 51 -2.55 -13.46 7.29
C ALA A 51 -1.68 -14.71 7.08
N ARG A 52 -2.31 -15.88 6.91
CA ARG A 52 -1.57 -17.07 6.44
C ARG A 52 -0.92 -16.74 5.09
N PRO A 53 0.36 -17.07 4.86
CA PRO A 53 1.02 -16.87 3.58
C PRO A 53 0.17 -17.38 2.41
N CYS A 54 0.10 -16.59 1.34
CA CYS A 54 -0.63 -16.89 0.10
C CYS A 54 -2.12 -17.28 0.26
N THR A 55 -2.76 -17.03 1.41
CA THR A 55 -4.16 -17.44 1.67
C THR A 55 -5.09 -16.22 1.74
N PRO A 56 -5.73 -15.78 0.63
CA PRO A 56 -6.43 -14.49 0.57
C PRO A 56 -7.74 -14.39 1.39
N LYS A 57 -8.21 -15.49 2.01
CA LYS A 57 -9.50 -15.56 2.71
C LYS A 57 -9.74 -14.44 3.74
N THR A 58 -8.70 -13.98 4.45
CA THR A 58 -8.84 -12.92 5.47
C THR A 58 -8.83 -11.50 4.89
N ASN A 59 -8.34 -11.30 3.66
CA ASN A 59 -8.31 -9.98 2.99
C ASN A 59 -9.52 -9.75 2.04
N GLY A 60 -10.45 -10.70 1.94
CA GLY A 60 -11.55 -10.67 0.97
C GLY A 60 -12.45 -9.43 1.04
N LYS A 61 -12.62 -8.81 2.22
CA LYS A 61 -13.35 -7.53 2.37
C LYS A 61 -12.62 -6.38 1.67
N THR A 62 -11.32 -6.24 1.87
CA THR A 62 -10.48 -5.23 1.23
C THR A 62 -10.36 -5.47 -0.27
N GLN A 63 -10.18 -6.73 -0.68
CA GLN A 63 -10.12 -7.11 -2.09
C GLN A 63 -11.44 -6.81 -2.82
N ARG A 64 -12.59 -7.09 -2.19
CA ARG A 64 -13.91 -6.74 -2.74
C ARG A 64 -14.13 -5.24 -2.78
N PHE A 65 -13.72 -4.49 -1.75
CA PHE A 65 -13.75 -3.02 -1.77
C PHE A 65 -12.94 -2.45 -2.93
N ILE A 66 -11.68 -2.89 -3.10
CA ILE A 66 -10.80 -2.45 -4.19
C ILE A 66 -11.40 -2.82 -5.56
N GLN A 67 -11.91 -4.06 -5.72
CA GLN A 67 -12.56 -4.50 -6.96
C GLN A 67 -13.81 -3.67 -7.29
N THR A 68 -14.66 -3.39 -6.31
CA THR A 68 -15.84 -2.52 -6.46
C THR A 68 -15.44 -1.09 -6.82
N PHE A 69 -14.45 -0.51 -6.13
CA PHE A 69 -13.97 0.84 -6.41
C PHE A 69 -13.31 0.95 -7.80
N LEU A 70 -12.54 -0.06 -8.22
CA LEU A 70 -12.00 -0.10 -9.58
C LEU A 70 -13.12 -0.21 -10.63
N ARG A 71 -14.06 -1.14 -10.47
CA ARG A 71 -15.17 -1.35 -11.43
C ARG A 71 -16.07 -0.12 -11.57
N GLU A 72 -16.48 0.49 -10.46
CA GLU A 72 -17.44 1.60 -10.46
C GLU A 72 -16.76 2.96 -10.70
N TRP A 73 -15.59 3.22 -10.10
CA TRP A 73 -14.96 4.55 -10.12
C TRP A 73 -13.81 4.69 -11.11
N ALA A 74 -12.91 3.70 -11.19
CA ALA A 74 -11.74 3.76 -12.08
C ALA A 74 -12.04 3.39 -13.54
N TYR A 75 -13.04 2.53 -13.77
CA TYR A 75 -13.48 2.07 -15.10
C TYR A 75 -14.93 2.46 -15.46
N GLY A 76 -15.77 2.84 -14.48
CA GLY A 76 -17.16 3.22 -14.72
C GLY A 76 -17.38 4.64 -15.27
N LEU A 77 -16.32 5.45 -15.38
CA LEU A 77 -16.28 6.65 -16.22
C LEU A 77 -14.96 6.67 -17.00
N ALA A 78 -15.01 7.16 -18.23
CA ALA A 78 -13.81 7.45 -19.03
C ALA A 78 -13.15 8.73 -18.52
N HIS A 79 -12.03 8.59 -17.82
CA HIS A 79 -11.20 9.71 -17.38
C HIS A 79 -10.11 10.01 -18.41
N PRO A 80 -9.97 11.25 -18.93
CA PRO A 80 -9.00 11.56 -19.98
C PRO A 80 -7.55 11.50 -19.49
N THR A 81 -7.31 11.68 -18.19
CA THR A 81 -5.98 11.56 -17.59
C THR A 81 -6.02 10.90 -16.21
N SER A 82 -4.89 10.31 -15.80
CA SER A 82 -4.70 9.83 -14.42
C SER A 82 -4.82 10.94 -13.37
N ALA A 83 -4.54 12.21 -13.74
CA ALA A 83 -4.73 13.36 -12.87
C ALA A 83 -6.21 13.67 -12.63
N ALA A 84 -7.04 13.70 -13.69
CA ALA A 84 -8.49 13.91 -13.56
C ALA A 84 -9.14 12.83 -12.68
N ARG A 85 -8.78 11.55 -12.90
CA ARG A 85 -9.23 10.43 -12.05
C ARG A 85 -8.81 10.56 -10.57
N ASN A 86 -7.64 11.17 -10.32
CA ASN A 86 -7.14 11.41 -8.97
C ASN A 86 -7.80 12.62 -8.30
N ALA A 87 -8.26 13.61 -9.06
CA ALA A 87 -9.01 14.77 -8.57
C ALA A 87 -10.47 14.41 -8.23
N ASP A 88 -11.11 13.55 -9.02
CA ASP A 88 -12.45 13.00 -8.74
C ASP A 88 -12.47 12.20 -7.42
N ARG A 89 -11.50 11.28 -7.25
CA ARG A 89 -11.39 10.25 -6.20
C ARG A 89 -11.88 10.63 -4.78
N PRO A 90 -11.57 11.79 -4.18
CA PRO A 90 -12.07 12.14 -2.85
C PRO A 90 -13.61 12.16 -2.77
N GLY A 91 -14.29 12.73 -3.76
CA GLY A 91 -15.75 12.87 -3.77
C GLY A 91 -16.50 11.54 -3.79
N ARG A 92 -15.89 10.48 -4.32
CA ARG A 92 -16.51 9.15 -4.45
C ARG A 92 -16.18 8.26 -3.27
N LEU A 93 -15.01 8.44 -2.63
CA LEU A 93 -14.80 7.88 -1.30
C LEU A 93 -15.85 8.43 -0.33
N ASP A 94 -16.14 9.73 -0.44
CA ASP A 94 -17.23 10.39 0.27
C ASP A 94 -18.62 9.84 -0.09
N GLY A 95 -18.96 9.74 -1.37
CA GLY A 95 -20.23 9.15 -1.83
C GLY A 95 -20.40 7.68 -1.40
N PHE A 96 -19.34 6.88 -1.47
CA PHE A 96 -19.33 5.48 -1.01
C PHE A 96 -19.55 5.37 0.51
N ASN A 97 -19.03 6.31 1.30
CA ASN A 97 -19.21 6.35 2.76
C ASN A 97 -20.58 6.93 3.18
N ARG A 98 -21.09 7.96 2.49
CA ARG A 98 -22.29 8.72 2.89
C ARG A 98 -23.59 8.30 2.20
N ALA A 99 -23.56 7.80 0.97
CA ALA A 99 -24.76 7.49 0.18
C ALA A 99 -24.97 5.99 -0.08
N ARG A 100 -23.92 5.16 -0.04
CA ARG A 100 -24.09 3.71 -0.28
C ARG A 100 -24.74 3.03 0.94
N PRO A 101 -25.85 2.29 0.77
CA PRO A 101 -26.37 1.42 1.82
C PRO A 101 -25.46 0.22 2.00
N HIS A 102 -24.95 -0.01 3.21
CA HIS A 102 -24.04 -1.11 3.51
C HIS A 102 -24.76 -2.25 4.22
N SER A 103 -24.74 -3.46 3.64
CA SER A 103 -25.38 -4.65 4.24
C SER A 103 -24.82 -4.99 5.63
N ALA A 104 -23.52 -4.73 5.85
CA ALA A 104 -22.87 -4.85 7.15
C ALA A 104 -23.43 -3.91 8.25
N PHE A 105 -24.18 -2.88 7.85
CA PHE A 105 -24.80 -1.88 8.73
C PHE A 105 -26.32 -1.84 8.56
N LYS A 106 -26.95 -2.99 8.28
CA LYS A 106 -28.41 -3.14 8.07
C LYS A 106 -28.98 -2.21 6.98
N GLY A 107 -28.18 -1.88 5.97
CA GLY A 107 -28.55 -0.98 4.88
C GLY A 107 -28.32 0.51 5.14
N LEU A 108 -27.84 0.89 6.33
CA LEU A 108 -27.49 2.29 6.63
C LEU A 108 -26.15 2.69 5.96
N PRO A 109 -26.00 3.97 5.55
CA PRO A 109 -24.70 4.53 5.19
C PRO A 109 -23.83 4.74 6.43
N ARG A 110 -22.50 4.75 6.26
CA ARG A 110 -21.55 4.77 7.39
C ARG A 110 -21.61 6.05 8.22
N SER A 111 -22.05 7.16 7.61
CA SER A 111 -22.28 8.45 8.28
C SER A 111 -23.32 8.39 9.41
N MET A 112 -24.37 7.57 9.28
CA MET A 112 -25.47 7.49 10.27
C MET A 112 -25.13 6.67 11.53
N LEU A 113 -23.91 6.12 11.62
CA LEU A 113 -23.46 5.31 12.75
C LEU A 113 -22.82 6.13 13.89
N ARG A 114 -22.70 7.47 13.72
CA ARG A 114 -22.07 8.37 14.70
C ARG A 114 -23.08 9.08 15.62
N THR A 115 -24.37 8.82 15.43
CA THR A 115 -25.48 9.56 16.07
C THR A 115 -26.38 8.66 16.92
N ARG A 116 -25.75 7.77 17.70
CA ARG A 116 -26.32 6.95 18.77
C ARG A 116 -25.25 6.67 19.82
#